data_AF-A0A3B8MSP1-F1
#
_entry.id   AF-A0A3B8MSP1-F1
#
_cell.length_a   1.000
_cell.length_b   1.000
_cell.length_c   1.000
_cell.angle_alpha   90.00
_cell.angle_beta   90.00
_cell.angle_gamma   90.00
#
_symmetry.space_group_name_H-M   'P 1'
#
loop_
_entity.id
_entity.type
_entity.pdbx_description
1 polymer ?
#
loop_
_entity_poly.entity_id
_entity_poly.type
_entity_poly.pdbx_seq_one_letter_code
_entity_poly.pdbx_strand_id
1 'polypeptide(L)' 'MILDGNRRWAKARALESSAHGHRAGADKIHEFLTWSEEQGVPRVTLYLLST' A
#
# COMPACT_ATOMS: atom_id res chain seq x y z
N MET A 1 4.54 2.16 8.03
CA MET A 1 4.34 1.07 7.05
C MET A 1 5.18 1.33 5.81
N ILE A 2 5.88 0.31 5.30
CA ILE A 2 6.57 0.35 4.01
C ILE A 2 5.67 -0.31 2.96
N LEU A 3 5.35 0.40 1.88
CA LEU A 3 4.48 -0.08 0.80
C LEU A 3 5.28 -0.84 -0.26
N ASP A 4 5.90 -1.95 0.15
CA ASP A 4 6.67 -2.80 -0.74
C ASP A 4 5.78 -3.86 -1.41
N GLY A 5 6.23 -4.38 -2.55
CA GLY A 5 5.60 -5.53 -3.21
C GLY A 5 4.56 -5.19 -4.27
N ASN A 6 4.15 -3.93 -4.41
CA ASN A 6 3.13 -3.50 -5.39
C ASN A 6 3.36 -4.05 -6.81
N ARG A 7 4.59 -3.96 -7.32
CA ARG A 7 4.96 -4.51 -8.65
C ARG A 7 4.91 -6.04 -8.70
N ARG A 8 5.40 -6.70 -7.66
CA ARG A 8 5.39 -8.18 -7.55
C ARG A 8 3.97 -8.72 -7.44
N TRP A 9 3.11 -8.03 -6.69
CA TRP A 9 1.70 -8.34 -6.52
C TRP A 9 0.94 -8.23 -7.85
N ALA A 10 1.20 -7.19 -8.64
CA ALA A 10 0.60 -7.04 -9.98
C ALA A 10 1.05 -8.16 -10.93
N LYS A 11 2.35 -8.49 -10.92
CA LYS A 11 2.90 -9.60 -11.73
C LYS A 11 2.31 -10.95 -11.36
N ALA A 12 2.17 -11.23 -10.06
CA ALA A 12 1.57 -12.47 -9.57
C ALA A 12 0.09 -12.65 -9.99
N ARG A 13 -0.56 -11.56 -10.39
CA ARG A 13 -1.95 -11.54 -10.88
C ARG A 13 -2.06 -11.39 -12.40
N ALA A 14 -0.94 -11.50 -13.11
CA ALA A 14 -0.87 -11.31 -14.56
C ALA A 14 -1.48 -9.99 -15.05
N LEU A 15 -1.42 -8.93 -14.22
CA LEU A 15 -1.93 -7.61 -14.61
C LEU A 15 -0.98 -6.94 -15.60
N GLU A 16 -1.57 -6.25 -16.58
CA GLU A 16 -0.85 -5.70 -17.75
C GLU A 16 0.21 -4.65 -17.37
N SER A 17 0.07 -3.99 -16.22
CA SER A 17 0.97 -2.93 -15.79
C SER A 17 1.16 -2.91 -14.28
N SER A 18 2.37 -2.56 -13.86
CA SER A 18 2.72 -2.26 -12.47
C SER A 18 1.89 -1.13 -11.85
N ALA A 19 1.33 -0.24 -12.68
CA ALA A 19 0.41 0.81 -12.23
C ALA A 19 -0.80 0.26 -11.47
N HIS A 20 -1.31 -0.92 -11.85
CA HIS A 20 -2.38 -1.59 -11.12
C HIS A 20 -1.97 -1.95 -9.69
N GLY A 21 -0.73 -2.41 -9.51
CA GLY A 21 -0.19 -2.72 -8.19
C GLY A 21 -0.03 -1.46 -7.32
N HIS A 22 0.39 -0.34 -7.91
CA HIS A 22 0.47 0.94 -7.19
C HIS A 22 -0.91 1.44 -6.77
N ARG A 23 -1.94 1.30 -7.63
CA ARG A 23 -3.31 1.68 -7.30
C ARG A 23 -3.88 0.81 -6.17
N ALA A 24 -3.74 -0.51 -6.28
CA ALA A 24 -4.14 -1.43 -5.21
C ALA A 24 -3.41 -1.16 -3.88
N GLY A 25 -2.11 -0.83 -3.94
CA GLY A 25 -1.35 -0.41 -2.77
C GLY A 25 -1.88 0.89 -2.14
N ALA A 26 -2.31 1.86 -2.96
CA ALA A 26 -2.93 3.10 -2.49
C ALA A 26 -4.29 2.86 -1.84
N ASP A 27 -5.13 2.01 -2.43
CA ASP A 27 -6.43 1.64 -1.85
C ASP A 27 -6.23 0.96 -0.48
N LYS A 28 -5.18 0.15 -0.34
CA LYS A 28 -4.85 -0.52 0.93
C LYS A 28 -4.40 0.45 2.03
N ILE A 29 -3.87 1.63 1.68
CA ILE A 29 -3.50 2.66 2.67
C ILE A 29 -4.73 3.06 3.48
N HIS A 30 -5.87 3.29 2.82
CA HIS A 30 -7.09 3.72 3.51
C HIS A 30 -7.54 2.70 4.55
N GLU A 31 -7.60 1.42 4.15
CA GLU A 31 -7.94 0.32 5.06
C GLU A 31 -6.96 0.23 6.25
N PHE A 32 -5.65 0.36 5.99
CA PHE A 32 -4.64 0.36 7.04
C PHE A 32 -4.75 1.55 8.00
N LEU A 33 -5.07 2.74 7.49
CA LEU A 33 -5.26 3.93 8.32
C LEU A 33 -6.52 3.79 9.19
N THR A 34 -7.61 3.25 8.65
CA THR A 34 -8.82 2.94 9.43
C THR A 34 -8.50 1.98 10.57
N TRP A 35 -7.77 0.90 10.31
CA TRP A 35 -7.34 0.00 11.38
C TRP A 35 -6.46 0.70 12.41
N SER A 36 -5.54 1.56 11.96
CA SER A 36 -4.67 2.31 12.87
C SER A 36 -5.49 3.21 13.80
N GLU A 37 -6.52 3.87 13.27
CA GLU A 37 -7.45 4.69 14.04
C GLU A 37 -8.26 3.85 15.05
N GLU A 38 -8.84 2.73 14.61
CA GLU A 38 -9.60 1.80 15.47
C GLU A 38 -8.76 1.23 16.62
N GLN A 39 -7.46 1.01 16.39
CA GLN A 39 -6.53 0.53 17.41
C GLN A 39 -5.92 1.65 18.27
N GLY A 40 -6.30 2.91 18.05
CA GLY A 40 -5.80 4.06 18.81
C GLY A 40 -4.34 4.39 18.55
N VAL A 41 -3.81 4.05 17.36
CA VAL A 41 -2.43 4.37 16.96
C VAL A 41 -2.33 5.88 16.69
N PRO A 42 -1.60 6.66 17.50
CA PRO A 42 -1.64 8.13 17.43
C PRO A 42 -0.83 8.71 16.27
N ARG A 43 0.06 7.92 15.66
CA ARG A 43 0.92 8.35 14.55
C ARG A 43 1.25 7.20 13.62
N VAL A 44 1.07 7.45 12.33
CA VAL A 44 1.47 6.55 11.25
C VAL A 44 2.43 7.27 10.31
N THR A 45 3.49 6.59 9.88
CA THR A 45 4.39 7.06 8.82
C THR A 45 4.37 6.07 7.66
N LEU A 46 4.18 6.56 6.44
CA LEU A 46 4.12 5.77 5.22
C LEU A 46 5.36 6.03 4.36
N TYR A 47 6.01 4.96 3.92
CA TYR A 47 7.13 5.05 2.99
C TYR A 47 6.60 4.98 1.55
N LEU A 48 6.39 6.15 0.94
CA LEU A 48 5.76 6.27 -0.39
C LEU A 48 6.78 6.26 -1.54
N LEU A 49 7.96 6.83 -1.33
CA LEU A 49 9.00 6.95 -2.34
C LEU A 49 10.40 7.04 -1.68
N SER A 50 11.38 6.38 -2.28
CA SER A 50 12.80 6.45 -1.94
C SER A 50 13.59 7.21 -3.03
N THR A 51 14.73 7.77 -2.66
CA THR A 51 15.81 8.18 -3.59
C THR A 51 16.73 7.01 -3.92
#